data_AF-A0A839XNL1-F1
#
_entry.id   AF-A0A839XNL1-F1
#
_cell.length_a   1.000
_cell.length_b   1.000
_cell.length_c   1.000
_cell.angle_alpha   90.00
_cell.angle_beta   90.00
_cell.angle_gamma   90.00
#
_symmetry.space_group_name_H-M   'P 1'
#
loop_
_entity.id
_entity.type
_entity.pdbx_description
1 polymer ?
#
loop_
_entity_poly.entity_id
_entity_poly.type
_entity_poly.pdbx_seq_one_letter_code
_entity_poly.pdbx_strand_id
1 'polypeptide(L)'
;MAAAGFPPIVGGLAQPGAGAWFVGGALAALGHGMTVYNIVQVSYRQAICPDRLLGRVTAGIRFLAWGTAPVGALGGGVLGETIGLRATVWVFAGITLGAAVLLVLSPLRTAGTPAERAPDAAARPGS
;
A
#
# COMPACT_ATOMS: atom_id res chain seq x y z
N MET A 1 26.08 -11.94 -22.37
CA MET A 1 26.35 -10.85 -23.32
C MET A 1 25.01 -10.25 -23.73
N ALA A 2 24.84 -8.95 -23.47
CA ALA A 2 23.71 -8.07 -23.83
C ALA A 2 22.34 -8.33 -23.17
N ALA A 3 22.14 -7.67 -22.02
CA ALA A 3 20.84 -7.19 -21.58
C ALA A 3 20.28 -6.24 -22.65
N ALA A 4 19.29 -6.70 -23.42
CA ALA A 4 18.59 -5.91 -24.41
C ALA A 4 17.13 -5.78 -23.97
N GLY A 5 16.71 -4.55 -23.67
CA GLY A 5 15.29 -4.24 -23.60
C GLY A 5 14.77 -3.57 -22.34
N PHE A 6 15.50 -2.63 -21.75
CA PHE A 6 14.88 -1.61 -20.89
C PHE A 6 14.84 -0.22 -21.57
N PRO A 7 14.07 0.00 -22.66
CA PRO A 7 13.78 1.33 -23.19
C PRO A 7 12.44 1.84 -22.62
N PRO A 8 12.08 3.14 -22.63
CA PRO A 8 12.81 4.39 -22.84
C PRO A 8 12.59 5.37 -21.65
N ILE A 9 12.48 4.88 -20.41
CA ILE A 9 12.16 5.72 -19.24
C ILE A 9 13.32 6.69 -18.91
N VAL A 10 14.56 6.28 -19.16
CA VAL A 10 15.75 7.11 -18.89
C VAL A 10 15.88 8.28 -19.88
N GLY A 11 15.40 8.13 -21.12
CA GLY A 11 15.44 9.20 -22.12
C GLY A 11 14.47 10.36 -21.81
N GLY A 12 13.32 10.06 -21.20
CA GLY A 12 12.35 11.08 -20.79
C GLY A 12 12.76 11.87 -19.54
N LEU A 13 13.60 11.28 -18.67
CA LEU A 13 14.13 11.93 -17.48
C LEU A 13 15.28 12.90 -17.76
N ALA A 14 15.83 12.89 -18.99
CA ALA A 14 16.92 13.77 -19.40
C ALA A 14 16.47 15.17 -19.84
N GLN A 15 15.18 15.51 -19.74
CA GLN A 15 14.68 16.88 -19.88
C GLN A 15 14.70 17.54 -18.49
N PRO A 16 15.72 18.33 -18.12
CA PRO A 16 15.84 18.89 -16.79
C PRO A 16 14.84 20.03 -16.67
N GLY A 17 13.65 19.74 -16.16
CA GLY A 17 12.60 20.70 -15.88
C GLY A 17 11.99 20.46 -14.50
N ALA A 18 11.31 21.46 -13.95
CA ALA A 18 10.63 21.35 -12.65
C ALA A 18 9.69 20.13 -12.57
N GLY A 19 9.12 19.71 -13.70
CA GLY A 19 8.30 18.49 -13.79
C GLY A 19 9.07 17.20 -13.50
N ALA A 20 10.34 17.08 -13.90
CA ALA A 20 11.15 15.90 -13.64
C ALA A 20 11.47 15.75 -12.14
N TRP A 21 11.80 16.85 -11.47
CA TRP A 21 12.00 16.87 -10.02
C TRP A 21 10.72 16.58 -9.25
N PHE A 22 9.58 17.12 -9.70
CA PHE A 22 8.27 16.81 -9.11
C PHE A 22 7.94 15.32 -9.21
N VAL A 23 8.08 14.72 -10.41
CA VAL A 23 7.83 13.28 -10.61
C VAL A 23 8.82 12.44 -9.81
N GLY A 24 10.11 12.79 -9.82
CA GLY A 24 11.13 12.10 -9.03
C GLY A 24 10.85 12.14 -7.52
N GLY A 25 10.50 13.31 -7.00
CA GLY A 25 10.10 13.49 -5.61
C GLY A 25 8.84 12.69 -5.25
N ALA A 26 7.83 12.68 -6.13
CA ALA A 26 6.61 11.90 -5.93
C ALA A 26 6.89 10.39 -5.89
N LEU A 27 7.72 9.87 -6.80
CA LEU A 27 8.12 8.46 -6.82
C LEU A 27 8.93 8.08 -5.57
N ALA A 28 9.85 8.95 -5.14
CA ALA A 28 10.62 8.73 -3.92
C ALA A 28 9.73 8.69 -2.67
N ALA A 29 8.79 9.62 -2.54
CA ALA A 29 7.84 9.65 -1.44
C ALA A 29 6.93 8.40 -1.42
N LEU A 30 6.43 7.98 -2.59
CA LEU A 30 5.65 6.75 -2.73
C LEU A 30 6.46 5.52 -2.33
N GLY A 31 7.71 5.40 -2.81
CA GLY A 31 8.59 4.28 -2.48
C GLY A 31 8.93 4.20 -0.99
N HIS A 32 9.20 5.35 -0.37
CA HIS A 32 9.44 5.43 1.07
C HIS A 32 8.20 5.00 1.87
N GLY A 33 7.03 5.57 1.57
CA GLY A 33 5.78 5.23 2.24
C GLY A 33 5.43 3.75 2.10
N MET A 34 5.61 3.19 0.91
CA MET A 34 5.38 1.76 0.65
C MET A 34 6.32 0.87 1.47
N THR A 35 7.59 1.27 1.64
CA THR A 35 8.55 0.53 2.46
C THR A 35 8.13 0.50 3.93
N VAL A 36 7.83 1.67 4.51
CA VAL A 36 7.38 1.78 5.90
C VAL A 36 6.10 0.97 6.12
N TYR A 37 5.13 1.10 5.21
CA TYR A 37 3.88 0.34 5.25
C TYR A 37 4.11 -1.18 5.25
N ASN A 38 4.99 -1.69 4.38
CA ASN A 38 5.30 -3.12 4.31
C ASN A 38 5.91 -3.63 5.61
N ILE A 39 6.84 -2.88 6.21
CA ILE A 39 7.46 -3.25 7.49
C ILE A 39 6.39 -3.32 8.58
N VAL A 40 5.61 -2.26 8.76
CA VAL A 40 4.56 -2.19 9.79
C VAL A 40 3.53 -3.30 9.60
N GLN A 41 3.08 -3.54 8.36
CA GLN A 41 2.13 -4.61 8.02
C GLN A 41 2.64 -5.99 8.43
N VAL A 42 3.89 -6.32 8.10
CA VAL A 42 4.47 -7.63 8.41
C VAL A 42 4.68 -7.78 9.91
N SER A 43 5.29 -6.79 10.56
CA SER A 43 5.53 -6.80 12.01
C SER A 43 4.23 -6.90 12.81
N TYR A 44 3.17 -6.20 12.37
CA TYR A 44 1.85 -6.27 13.01
C TYR A 44 1.24 -7.68 12.93
N ARG A 45 1.36 -8.34 11.77
CA ARG A 45 0.85 -9.71 11.62
C ARG A 45 1.64 -10.69 12.47
N GLN A 46 2.97 -10.56 12.52
CA GLN A 46 3.82 -11.40 13.35
C GLN A 46 3.47 -11.24 14.84
N ALA A 47 3.14 -10.03 15.28
CA ALA A 47 2.78 -9.76 16.66
C ALA A 47 1.41 -10.32 17.08
N ILE A 48 0.45 -10.46 16.14
CA ILE A 48 -0.95 -10.80 16.47
C ILE A 48 -1.35 -12.21 16.02
N CYS A 49 -0.74 -12.75 14.96
CA CYS A 49 -1.09 -14.08 14.46
C CYS A 49 -0.23 -15.17 15.11
N PRO A 50 -0.83 -16.24 15.64
CA PRO A 50 -0.09 -17.41 16.12
C PRO A 50 0.72 -18.07 15.00
N ASP A 51 1.93 -18.55 15.30
CA ASP A 51 2.89 -19.07 14.31
C ASP A 51 2.29 -20.10 13.35
N ARG A 52 1.43 -21.00 13.84
CA ARG A 52 0.76 -22.04 13.05
C ARG A 52 -0.20 -21.50 11.98
N LEU A 53 -0.67 -20.26 12.09
CA LEU A 53 -1.62 -19.63 11.17
C LEU A 53 -0.98 -18.59 10.26
N LEU A 54 0.27 -18.19 10.52
CA LEU A 54 0.97 -17.14 9.76
C LEU A 54 1.04 -17.43 8.27
N GLY A 55 1.32 -18.68 7.88
CA GLY A 55 1.36 -19.09 6.47
C GLY A 55 0.01 -18.93 5.77
N ARG A 56 -1.09 -19.35 6.42
CA ARG A 56 -2.45 -19.28 5.86
C ARG A 56 -2.95 -17.84 5.78
N VAL A 57 -2.73 -17.04 6.83
CA VAL A 57 -3.11 -15.62 6.85
C VAL A 57 -2.33 -14.83 5.80
N THR A 58 -1.03 -15.08 5.69
CA THR A 58 -0.18 -14.41 4.70
C THR A 58 -0.60 -14.78 3.27
N ALA A 59 -0.91 -16.06 3.01
CA ALA A 59 -1.43 -16.49 1.72
C ALA A 59 -2.77 -15.82 1.38
N GLY A 60 -3.71 -15.79 2.32
CA GLY A 60 -5.00 -15.13 2.14
C GLY A 60 -4.87 -13.64 1.84
N ILE A 61 -4.02 -12.92 2.59
CA ILE A 61 -3.83 -11.49 2.35
C ILE A 61 -3.11 -11.24 1.02
N ARG A 62 -2.12 -12.06 0.63
CA ARG A 62 -1.50 -11.93 -0.69
C ARG A 62 -2.50 -12.20 -1.81
N PHE A 63 -3.35 -13.21 -1.67
CA PHE A 63 -4.38 -13.50 -2.64
C PHE A 63 -5.34 -12.31 -2.80
N LEU A 64 -5.79 -11.69 -1.71
CA LEU A 64 -6.65 -10.51 -1.78
C LEU A 64 -5.93 -9.27 -2.33
N ALA A 65 -4.68 -9.05 -1.91
CA ALA A 65 -3.88 -7.89 -2.32
C ALA A 65 -3.53 -7.94 -3.82
N TRP A 66 -3.07 -9.08 -4.32
CA TRP A 66 -2.69 -9.24 -5.71
C TRP A 66 -3.87 -9.63 -6.60
N GLY A 67 -4.88 -10.30 -6.05
CA GLY A 67 -6.08 -10.73 -6.78
C GLY A 67 -7.00 -9.60 -7.19
N THR A 68 -6.90 -8.43 -6.56
CA THR A 68 -7.59 -7.21 -7.00
C THR A 68 -6.87 -6.49 -8.15
N ALA A 69 -5.60 -6.82 -8.44
CA ALA A 69 -4.83 -6.15 -9.49
C ALA A 69 -5.46 -6.28 -10.89
N PRO A 70 -5.96 -7.46 -11.34
CA PRO A 70 -6.66 -7.57 -12.62
C PRO A 70 -7.93 -6.72 -12.68
N VAL A 71 -8.68 -6.63 -11.57
CA VAL A 71 -9.91 -5.82 -11.49
C VAL A 71 -9.57 -4.33 -11.62
N GLY A 72 -8.53 -3.89 -10.93
CA GLY A 72 -8.02 -2.52 -11.05
C GLY A 72 -7.49 -2.21 -12.46
N ALA A 73 -6.81 -3.15 -13.10
CA ALA A 73 -6.30 -3.00 -14.46
C ALA A 73 -7.43 -2.87 -15.48
N LEU A 74 -8.46 -3.72 -15.40
CA LEU A 74 -9.63 -3.64 -16.26
C LEU A 74 -10.42 -2.35 -16.02
N GLY A 75 -10.71 -2.04 -14.75
CA GLY A 75 -11.43 -0.81 -14.39
C GLY A 75 -10.68 0.45 -14.82
N GLY A 76 -9.37 0.50 -14.61
CA GLY A 76 -8.52 1.60 -15.03
C GLY A 76 -8.41 1.73 -16.55
N GLY A 77 -8.37 0.61 -17.28
CA GLY A 77 -8.39 0.59 -18.74
C GLY A 77 -9.69 1.16 -19.31
N VAL A 78 -10.84 0.69 -18.81
CA VAL A 78 -12.17 1.19 -19.23
C VAL A 78 -12.35 2.66 -18.88
N LEU A 79 -11.94 3.10 -17.68
CA LEU A 79 -11.94 4.53 -17.32
C LEU A 79 -11.03 5.34 -18.25
N GLY A 80 -9.83 4.82 -18.53
CA GLY A 80 -8.87 5.45 -19.44
C GLY A 80 -9.42 5.67 -20.85
N GLU A 81 -10.21 4.72 -21.35
CA GLU A 81 -10.85 4.79 -22.66
C GLU A 81 -12.08 5.73 -22.67
N THR A 82 -12.89 5.71 -21.60
CA THR A 82 -14.17 6.44 -21.55
C THR A 82 -14.02 7.93 -21.19
N ILE A 83 -13.20 8.26 -20.19
CA ILE A 83 -13.03 9.64 -19.70
C ILE A 83 -11.63 10.21 -20.00
N GLY A 84 -10.78 9.42 -20.66
CA GLY A 84 -9.42 9.79 -21.00
C GLY A 84 -8.41 9.55 -19.88
N LEU A 85 -7.12 9.46 -20.26
CA LEU A 85 -6.03 9.16 -19.35
C LEU A 85 -5.89 10.20 -18.21
N ARG A 86 -6.00 11.49 -18.55
CA ARG A 86 -5.78 12.57 -17.57
C ARG A 86 -6.83 12.58 -16.48
N ALA A 87 -8.11 12.44 -16.83
CA ALA A 87 -9.19 12.39 -15.85
C ALA A 87 -9.10 11.13 -14.99
N THR A 88 -8.78 9.99 -15.61
CA THR A 88 -8.57 8.71 -14.91
C THR A 88 -7.47 8.80 -13.85
N VAL A 89 -6.33 9.40 -14.17
CA VAL A 89 -5.24 9.62 -13.21
C VAL A 89 -5.71 10.45 -12.01
N TRP A 90 -6.47 11.53 -12.25
CA TRP A 90 -7.01 12.36 -11.16
C TRP A 90 -8.02 11.61 -10.29
N VAL A 91 -8.86 10.76 -10.88
CA VAL A 91 -9.79 9.90 -10.14
C VAL A 91 -9.03 8.98 -9.19
N PHE A 92 -8.03 8.23 -9.69
CA PHE A 92 -7.24 7.33 -8.85
C PHE A 92 -6.38 8.07 -7.83
N ALA A 93 -5.86 9.26 -8.16
CA ALA A 93 -5.16 10.11 -7.20
C ALA A 93 -6.10 10.55 -6.06
N GLY A 94 -7.32 10.97 -6.38
CA GLY A 94 -8.35 11.34 -5.41
C GLY A 94 -8.77 10.17 -4.52
N ILE A 95 -8.97 8.98 -5.10
CA ILE A 95 -9.29 7.76 -4.34
C ILE A 95 -8.15 7.42 -3.37
N THR A 96 -6.90 7.47 -3.83
CA THR A 96 -5.73 7.17 -3.00
C THR A 96 -5.57 8.17 -1.86
N LEU A 97 -5.74 9.46 -2.15
CA LEU A 97 -5.68 10.52 -1.15
C LEU A 97 -6.83 10.39 -0.13
N GLY A 98 -8.04 10.10 -0.60
CA GLY A 98 -9.21 9.87 0.26
C GLY A 98 -8.99 8.69 1.20
N ALA A 99 -8.47 7.57 0.70
CA ALA A 99 -8.11 6.41 1.52
C ALA A 99 -7.02 6.77 2.56
N ALA A 100 -6.00 7.54 2.18
CA ALA A 100 -4.97 8.00 3.10
C ALA A 100 -5.54 8.90 4.19
N VAL A 101 -6.43 9.85 3.85
CA VAL A 101 -7.10 10.73 4.82
C VAL A 101 -7.97 9.90 5.76
N LEU A 102 -8.77 8.95 5.24
CA LEU A 102 -9.58 8.07 6.08
C LEU A 102 -8.73 7.23 7.03
N LEU A 103 -7.60 6.69 6.58
CA LEU A 103 -6.67 5.96 7.43
C LEU A 103 -6.05 6.85 8.51
N VAL A 104 -5.63 8.07 8.14
CA VAL A 104 -5.10 9.05 9.08
C VAL A 104 -6.17 9.43 10.09
N LEU A 105 -7.43 9.59 9.70
CA LEU A 105 -8.52 9.95 10.61
C LEU A 105 -9.05 8.77 11.44
N SER A 106 -8.85 7.53 10.97
CA SER A 106 -9.41 6.32 11.57
C SER A 106 -8.96 6.11 13.02
N PRO A 107 -9.88 5.72 13.94
CA PRO A 107 -9.55 5.40 15.34
C PRO A 107 -8.74 4.10 15.50
N LEU A 108 -8.40 3.40 14.41
CA LEU A 108 -7.48 2.25 14.46
C LEU A 108 -6.06 2.62 14.93
N ARG A 109 -5.69 3.91 14.87
CA ARG A 109 -4.43 4.43 15.43
C ARG A 109 -4.43 4.53 16.97
N THR A 110 -5.60 4.59 17.59
CA THR A 110 -5.79 4.74 19.04
C THR A 110 -6.28 3.48 19.73
N ALA A 111 -6.70 2.46 18.98
CA ALA A 111 -6.96 1.14 19.52
C ALA A 111 -5.62 0.50 19.94
N GLY A 112 -5.26 0.62 21.22
CA GLY A 112 -4.03 0.09 21.80
C GLY A 112 -3.71 -1.35 21.34
N THR A 113 -2.42 -1.64 21.24
CA THR A 113 -1.91 -2.96 20.86
C THR A 113 -2.50 -4.02 21.80
N PRO A 114 -2.96 -5.18 21.29
CA PRO A 114 -3.52 -6.25 22.14
C PRO A 114 -2.58 -6.72 23.26
N ALA A 115 -1.27 -6.48 23.12
CA ALA A 115 -0.25 -6.70 24.15
C ALA A 115 -0.55 -5.95 25.46
N GLU A 116 -1.22 -4.80 25.40
CA GLU A 116 -1.62 -4.01 26.56
C GLU A 116 -2.90 -4.55 27.25
N ARG A 117 -3.69 -5.41 26.59
CA ARG A 117 -4.90 -6.03 27.18
C ARG A 117 -4.64 -7.37 27.88
N ALA A 118 -3.46 -7.96 27.71
CA ALA A 118 -3.08 -9.23 28.32
C ALA A 118 -2.76 -9.18 29.83
N PRO A 119 -2.28 -8.07 30.43
CA PRO A 119 -2.02 -8.02 31.88
C PRO A 119 -3.29 -8.16 32.73
N ASP A 120 -4.40 -7.54 32.30
CA ASP A 120 -5.64 -7.49 33.08
C ASP A 120 -6.43 -8.81 33.10
N ALA A 121 -6.27 -9.65 32.08
CA ALA A 121 -6.92 -10.96 32.02
C ALA A 121 -6.26 -11.99 32.96
N ALA A 122 -4.94 -11.86 33.19
CA ALA A 122 -4.20 -12.70 34.14
C ALA A 122 -4.34 -12.23 35.60
N ALA A 123 -4.81 -10.99 35.82
CA ALA A 123 -5.02 -10.40 37.14
C ALA A 123 -6.43 -10.64 37.74
N ARG A 124 -7.24 -11.55 37.17
CA ARG A 124 -8.48 -12.03 37.81
C ARG A 124 -8.25 -13.37 38.53
N PRO A 125 -7.81 -13.37 39.80
CA PRO A 125 -7.94 -14.54 40.64
C PRO A 125 -9.40 -14.67 41.12
N GLY A 126 -10.06 -15.77 40.75
CA GLY A 126 -11.26 -16.27 41.42
C GLY A 126 -12.61 -15.86 40.82
N SER A 127 -13.28 -16.84 40.20
CA SER A 127 -14.73 -17.07 40.34
C SER A 127 -14.99 -18.57 40.25
#